data_AF-A0A975DLT4-F1
#
_entry.id   AF-A0A975DLT4-F1
#
_cell.length_a   1.000
_cell.length_b   1.000
_cell.length_c   1.000
_cell.angle_alpha   90.00
_cell.angle_beta   90.00
_cell.angle_gamma   90.00
#
_symmetry.space_group_name_H-M   'P 1'
#
loop_
_entity.id
_entity.type
_entity.pdbx_description
1 polymer ?
#
loop_
_entity_poly.entity_id
_entity_poly.type
_entity_poly.pdbx_seq_one_letter_code
_entity_poly.pdbx_strand_id
1 'polypeptide(L)'
;MYDGLLYLRTYDPDEPDWAQAPEHGAIAMTTEFIKRNKQVADKHGIKLTAYEGGQHITFAGNLSGERERINNELFLPANRDPRMGQAMRAIYQTWKEQGGEIFNVFESTATWGRWGAFPLKEYQLQPDSEAPKFAATKGFIEQTPCWWSLCERTTQTPIAYNQTQAPYVNDYDIYGDDDSGTPDPDPTDPEPQTPITLTAEVRPETWGVALTWNATNNDVFAYYIYRDGEFIGHVDATGNHFNNDWLTLNVDYHFVVTAVSQTSEVLAQSNEVVTKAGDSVAPSAVSLSGEPLSESGNRLSWSTSTDNTGIRFYLIYRNGVQFTHVDGVSTSWTDPWPPSGVVSYQVQAVDLYENHSAMSNVTSLPFALTAEPIAEVYGVKLSWSELSQTKYYKIYVDGQLRAHTDGSTSKTIEWLSQHEIHEFYVVAVDDEEHVLATTPIIQSFAGDSEAPSQVTGLQSQSDGAYGFTLSWQPASDNTGVQFYLIYRNGEPYTHVSGDITSFVDEWPPQGTLSYQIVAKDAYHNMSIPSEAVIAR
;
A
#
# COMPACT_ATOMS: atom_id res chain seq x y z
N MET A 1 -10.00 -25.73 -11.77
CA MET A 1 -9.80 -24.47 -12.50
C MET A 1 -10.40 -24.66 -13.89
N TYR A 2 -11.46 -23.92 -14.22
CA TYR A 2 -12.12 -23.97 -15.54
C TYR A 2 -11.22 -23.30 -16.57
N ASP A 3 -10.63 -24.06 -17.50
CA ASP A 3 -9.93 -23.58 -18.71
C ASP A 3 -8.99 -22.36 -18.54
N GLY A 4 -8.30 -22.23 -17.39
CA GLY A 4 -7.39 -21.10 -17.12
C GLY A 4 -8.05 -19.76 -16.73
N LEU A 5 -9.38 -19.75 -16.53
CA LEU A 5 -10.17 -18.55 -16.20
C LEU A 5 -10.20 -18.21 -14.71
N LEU A 6 -9.89 -19.19 -13.87
CA LEU A 6 -9.86 -19.05 -12.43
C LEU A 6 -8.56 -19.63 -11.91
N TYR A 7 -7.83 -18.84 -11.14
CA TYR A 7 -6.65 -19.26 -10.42
C TYR A 7 -7.04 -19.60 -8.98
N LEU A 8 -6.79 -20.83 -8.57
CA LEU A 8 -6.89 -21.18 -7.15
C LEU A 8 -5.69 -20.56 -6.45
N ARG A 9 -5.92 -19.50 -5.67
CA ARG A 9 -4.90 -18.96 -4.76
C ARG A 9 -5.06 -19.64 -3.41
N THR A 10 -4.03 -20.33 -2.96
CA THR A 10 -3.88 -20.77 -1.56
C THR A 10 -3.08 -19.71 -0.81
N TYR A 11 -2.99 -19.84 0.51
CA TYR A 11 -2.03 -19.06 1.27
C TYR A 11 -0.61 -19.41 0.83
N ASP A 12 0.21 -18.38 0.65
CA ASP A 12 1.63 -18.41 0.34
C ASP A 12 2.31 -17.32 1.20
N PRO A 13 3.20 -17.69 2.16
CA PRO A 13 3.84 -16.72 3.04
C PRO A 13 4.76 -15.73 2.31
N ASP A 14 5.10 -16.00 1.05
CA ASP A 14 5.99 -15.17 0.24
C ASP A 14 5.21 -14.18 -0.68
N GLU A 15 3.89 -14.32 -0.78
CA GLU A 15 3.02 -13.41 -1.53
C GLU A 15 2.42 -12.33 -0.59
N PRO A 16 2.13 -11.12 -1.06
CA PRO A 16 1.48 -10.11 -0.22
C PRO A 16 0.00 -10.46 0.05
N ASP A 17 -0.51 -10.18 1.25
CA ASP A 17 -1.86 -10.57 1.73
C ASP A 17 -3.01 -10.25 0.75
N TRP A 18 -2.92 -9.15 0.00
CA TRP A 18 -3.94 -8.75 -0.97
C TRP A 18 -3.94 -9.60 -2.26
N ALA A 19 -2.90 -10.39 -2.49
CA ALA A 19 -2.73 -11.24 -3.65
C ALA A 19 -2.98 -12.72 -3.35
N GLN A 20 -3.51 -13.09 -2.19
CA GLN A 20 -3.62 -14.49 -1.80
C GLN A 20 -4.87 -14.81 -0.97
N ALA A 21 -5.12 -16.09 -0.73
CA ALA A 21 -6.14 -16.51 0.22
C ALA A 21 -5.62 -16.34 1.66
N PRO A 22 -6.48 -16.03 2.65
CA PRO A 22 -6.06 -15.92 4.04
C PRO A 22 -5.42 -17.23 4.54
N GLU A 23 -4.41 -17.12 5.42
CA GLU A 23 -3.59 -18.22 5.96
C GLU A 23 -4.38 -19.44 6.47
N HIS A 24 -5.59 -19.21 6.98
CA HIS A 24 -6.46 -20.25 7.51
C HIS A 24 -7.86 -20.24 6.87
N GLY A 25 -7.98 -19.57 5.72
CA GLY A 25 -9.21 -19.40 4.97
C GLY A 25 -10.13 -18.29 5.51
N ALA A 26 -11.15 -17.96 4.71
CA ALA A 26 -12.04 -16.83 4.97
C ALA A 26 -12.79 -16.93 6.31
N ILE A 27 -13.20 -18.14 6.73
CA ILE A 27 -13.94 -18.33 7.99
C ILE A 27 -13.08 -18.01 9.20
N ALA A 28 -11.82 -18.46 9.23
CA ALA A 28 -10.90 -18.14 10.32
C ALA A 28 -10.60 -16.64 10.37
N MET A 29 -10.42 -16.00 9.21
CA MET A 29 -10.26 -14.55 9.11
C MET A 29 -11.48 -13.80 9.66
N THR A 30 -12.70 -14.20 9.29
CA THR A 30 -13.94 -13.63 9.83
C THR A 30 -14.06 -13.86 11.33
N THR A 31 -13.67 -15.02 11.84
CA THR A 31 -13.66 -15.30 13.29
C THR A 31 -12.75 -14.33 14.04
N GLU A 32 -11.54 -14.08 13.56
CA GLU A 32 -10.64 -13.10 14.17
C GLU A 32 -11.15 -11.68 14.04
N PHE A 33 -11.81 -11.34 12.92
CA PHE A 33 -12.46 -10.05 12.75
C PHE A 33 -13.58 -9.82 13.78
N ILE A 34 -14.43 -10.82 14.03
CA ILE A 34 -15.48 -10.75 15.06
C ILE A 34 -14.85 -10.53 16.45
N LYS A 35 -13.81 -11.30 16.80
CA LYS A 35 -13.10 -11.16 18.09
C LYS A 35 -12.54 -9.76 18.29
N ARG A 36 -11.86 -9.20 17.28
CA ARG A 36 -11.28 -7.85 17.35
C ARG A 36 -12.37 -6.79 17.50
N ASN A 37 -13.45 -6.86 16.72
CA ASN A 37 -14.56 -5.92 16.84
C ASN A 37 -15.25 -6.01 18.20
N LYS A 38 -15.35 -7.22 18.78
CA LYS A 38 -15.86 -7.36 20.14
C LYS A 38 -14.98 -6.67 21.17
N GLN A 39 -13.65 -6.81 21.07
CA GLN A 39 -12.71 -6.12 21.96
C GLN A 39 -12.87 -4.60 21.90
N VAL A 40 -13.11 -4.05 20.70
CA VAL A 40 -13.41 -2.63 20.51
C VAL A 40 -14.74 -2.27 21.16
N ALA A 41 -15.80 -3.03 20.90
CA ALA A 41 -17.12 -2.79 21.49
C ALA A 41 -17.07 -2.79 23.02
N ASP A 42 -16.36 -3.75 23.62
CA ASP A 42 -16.14 -3.85 25.06
C ASP A 42 -15.39 -2.66 25.63
N LYS A 43 -14.32 -2.22 24.95
CA LYS A 43 -13.56 -1.03 25.35
C LYS A 43 -14.43 0.22 25.44
N HIS A 44 -15.46 0.32 24.59
CA HIS A 44 -16.37 1.46 24.53
C HIS A 44 -17.70 1.23 25.27
N GLY A 45 -17.89 0.08 25.92
CA GLY A 45 -19.12 -0.26 26.63
C GLY A 45 -20.35 -0.34 25.72
N ILE A 46 -20.15 -0.62 24.42
CA ILE A 46 -21.22 -0.75 23.42
C ILE A 46 -21.44 -2.20 23.03
N LYS A 47 -22.64 -2.49 22.53
CA LYS A 47 -23.04 -3.84 22.10
C LYS A 47 -22.53 -4.12 20.70
N LEU A 48 -22.06 -5.35 20.47
CA LEU A 48 -21.68 -5.81 19.14
C LEU A 48 -22.94 -6.28 18.40
N THR A 49 -23.28 -5.60 17.31
CA THR A 49 -24.37 -5.94 16.39
C THR A 49 -23.83 -6.10 14.97
N ALA A 50 -24.42 -7.00 14.17
CA ALA A 50 -24.12 -7.11 12.74
C ALA A 50 -25.28 -6.54 11.93
N TYR A 51 -24.99 -5.54 11.09
CA TYR A 51 -25.96 -4.92 10.18
C TYR A 51 -26.22 -5.80 8.94
N GLU A 52 -25.19 -6.46 8.41
CA GLU A 52 -25.29 -7.40 7.29
C GLU A 52 -24.26 -8.51 7.50
N GLY A 53 -24.73 -9.69 7.88
CA GLY A 53 -23.88 -10.81 8.20
C GLY A 53 -24.28 -12.08 7.46
N GLY A 54 -23.31 -12.96 7.27
CA GLY A 54 -23.50 -14.26 6.62
C GLY A 54 -22.29 -14.61 5.76
N GLN A 55 -22.24 -15.86 5.30
CA GLN A 55 -21.24 -16.30 4.35
C GLN A 55 -21.89 -16.56 2.99
N HIS A 56 -21.20 -16.11 1.96
CA HIS A 56 -21.50 -16.38 0.56
C HIS A 56 -20.18 -16.38 -0.22
N ILE A 57 -20.19 -16.98 -1.41
CA ILE A 57 -19.08 -16.88 -2.35
C ILE A 57 -19.54 -16.00 -3.51
N THR A 58 -18.77 -14.96 -3.79
CA THR A 58 -18.98 -14.05 -4.91
C THR A 58 -17.68 -13.83 -5.68
N PHE A 59 -17.73 -13.14 -6.81
CA PHE A 59 -16.57 -12.75 -7.59
C PHE A 59 -16.17 -11.29 -7.25
N ALA A 60 -14.88 -10.98 -7.37
CA ALA A 60 -14.36 -9.62 -7.33
C ALA A 60 -13.89 -9.21 -8.74
N GLY A 61 -14.15 -7.96 -9.14
CA GLY A 61 -13.68 -7.39 -10.41
C GLY A 61 -14.63 -7.46 -11.61
N ASN A 62 -14.20 -6.90 -12.75
CA ASN A 62 -14.97 -6.83 -13.99
C ASN A 62 -14.77 -8.09 -14.86
N LEU A 63 -15.62 -9.10 -14.63
CA LEU A 63 -15.72 -10.25 -15.54
C LEU A 63 -16.60 -9.86 -16.74
N SER A 64 -16.00 -9.33 -17.81
CA SER A 64 -16.71 -9.15 -19.08
C SER A 64 -16.68 -10.47 -19.89
N GLY A 65 -17.78 -10.80 -20.57
CA GLY A 65 -17.87 -11.94 -21.51
C GLY A 65 -18.21 -13.31 -20.91
N GLU A 66 -17.67 -13.68 -19.74
CA GLU A 66 -17.81 -15.05 -19.20
C GLU A 66 -18.46 -15.15 -17.80
N ARG A 67 -18.93 -14.02 -17.26
CA ARG A 67 -19.53 -13.92 -15.91
C ARG A 67 -20.70 -14.87 -15.71
N GLU A 68 -21.59 -14.97 -16.69
CA GLU A 68 -22.78 -15.82 -16.60
C GLU A 68 -22.39 -17.30 -16.50
N ARG A 69 -21.42 -17.74 -17.31
CA ARG A 69 -20.91 -19.11 -17.29
C ARG A 69 -20.25 -19.44 -15.95
N ILE A 70 -19.31 -18.62 -15.48
CA ILE A 70 -18.61 -18.84 -14.21
C ILE A 70 -19.59 -18.82 -13.03
N ASN A 71 -20.57 -17.92 -13.05
CA ASN A 71 -21.58 -17.84 -12.00
C ASN A 71 -22.46 -19.11 -11.96
N ASN A 72 -22.93 -19.58 -13.12
CA ASN A 72 -23.80 -20.75 -13.22
C ASN A 72 -23.08 -22.08 -12.95
N GLU A 73 -21.82 -22.20 -13.37
CA GLU A 73 -21.07 -23.47 -13.31
C GLU A 73 -20.24 -23.65 -12.03
N LEU A 74 -19.97 -22.57 -11.28
CA LEU A 74 -19.14 -22.63 -10.08
C LEU A 74 -19.76 -21.94 -8.86
N PHE A 75 -20.07 -20.65 -8.94
CA PHE A 75 -20.45 -19.89 -7.74
C PHE A 75 -21.84 -20.25 -7.21
N LEU A 76 -22.84 -20.39 -8.09
CA LEU A 76 -24.17 -20.84 -7.68
C LEU A 76 -24.15 -22.25 -7.07
N PRO A 77 -23.54 -23.27 -7.72
CA PRO A 77 -23.34 -24.58 -7.10
C PRO A 77 -22.60 -24.51 -5.75
N ALA A 78 -21.56 -23.69 -5.64
CA ALA A 78 -20.79 -23.57 -4.39
C ALA A 78 -21.61 -22.94 -3.25
N ASN A 79 -22.47 -21.96 -3.54
CA ASN A 79 -23.39 -21.38 -2.55
C ASN A 79 -24.53 -22.36 -2.16
N ARG A 80 -24.91 -23.28 -3.05
CA ARG A 80 -25.91 -24.34 -2.82
C ARG A 80 -25.32 -25.61 -2.18
N ASP A 81 -24.00 -25.69 -2.04
CA ASP A 81 -23.33 -26.83 -1.41
C ASP A 81 -23.61 -26.85 0.10
N PRO A 82 -23.85 -28.03 0.72
CA PRO A 82 -24.05 -28.16 2.16
C PRO A 82 -22.93 -27.56 3.03
N ARG A 83 -21.70 -27.47 2.51
CA ARG A 83 -20.57 -26.81 3.18
C ARG A 83 -20.82 -25.32 3.42
N MET A 84 -21.64 -24.65 2.60
CA MET A 84 -22.03 -23.26 2.87
C MET A 84 -22.86 -23.13 4.15
N GLY A 85 -23.73 -24.11 4.42
CA GLY A 85 -24.45 -24.20 5.71
C GLY A 85 -23.54 -24.52 6.90
N GLN A 86 -22.42 -25.21 6.68
CA GLN A 86 -21.39 -25.42 7.72
C GLN A 86 -20.68 -24.10 8.06
N ALA A 87 -20.28 -23.34 7.03
CA ALA A 87 -19.67 -22.02 7.20
C ALA A 87 -20.58 -21.05 7.96
N MET A 88 -21.87 -20.98 7.60
CA MET A 88 -22.87 -20.17 8.31
C MET A 88 -22.96 -20.51 9.80
N ARG A 89 -23.02 -21.81 10.14
CA ARG A 89 -23.05 -22.25 11.55
C ARG A 89 -21.79 -21.85 12.32
N ALA A 90 -20.62 -21.95 11.70
CA ALA A 90 -19.36 -21.55 12.34
C ALA A 90 -19.33 -20.05 12.68
N ILE A 91 -19.86 -19.20 11.78
CA ILE A 91 -19.98 -17.77 12.03
C ILE A 91 -20.96 -17.49 13.17
N TYR A 92 -22.14 -18.12 13.16
CA TYR A 92 -23.13 -17.94 14.23
C TYR A 92 -22.63 -18.39 15.61
N GLN A 93 -21.94 -19.53 15.65
CA GLN A 93 -21.30 -20.02 16.87
C GLN A 93 -20.26 -19.04 17.39
N THR A 94 -19.35 -18.60 16.51
CA THR A 94 -18.34 -17.59 16.86
C THR A 94 -19.00 -16.31 17.38
N TRP A 95 -20.01 -15.80 16.68
CA TRP A 95 -20.72 -14.58 17.07
C TRP A 95 -21.30 -14.68 18.48
N LYS A 96 -21.99 -15.79 18.76
CA LYS A 96 -22.53 -16.09 20.09
C LYS A 96 -21.43 -16.19 21.15
N GLU A 97 -20.36 -16.94 20.88
CA GLU A 97 -19.25 -17.14 21.81
C GLU A 97 -18.54 -15.83 22.15
N GLN A 98 -18.45 -14.90 21.19
CA GLN A 98 -17.93 -13.57 21.43
C GLN A 98 -18.94 -12.65 22.13
N GLY A 99 -20.15 -13.10 22.45
CA GLY A 99 -21.16 -12.26 23.10
C GLY A 99 -21.76 -11.20 22.18
N GLY A 100 -21.75 -11.45 20.86
CA GLY A 100 -22.54 -10.68 19.91
C GLY A 100 -24.03 -10.85 20.18
N GLU A 101 -24.78 -9.76 19.98
CA GLU A 101 -26.24 -9.73 20.15
C GLU A 101 -26.91 -9.87 18.78
N ILE A 102 -27.60 -8.82 18.31
CA ILE A 102 -28.32 -8.80 17.03
C ILE A 102 -27.38 -9.15 15.87
N PHE A 103 -27.76 -10.15 15.09
CA PHE A 103 -27.11 -10.53 13.85
C PHE A 103 -28.12 -10.46 12.71
N ASN A 104 -28.10 -9.36 11.96
CA ASN A 104 -28.96 -9.21 10.80
C ASN A 104 -28.35 -9.97 9.61
N VAL A 105 -29.07 -10.99 9.13
CA VAL A 105 -28.55 -11.88 8.08
C VAL A 105 -28.87 -11.30 6.71
N PHE A 106 -27.83 -10.97 5.93
CA PHE A 106 -27.99 -10.55 4.54
C PHE A 106 -27.89 -11.77 3.63
N GLU A 107 -28.95 -12.20 2.94
CA GLU A 107 -30.31 -11.64 2.86
C GLU A 107 -31.35 -12.75 3.10
N SER A 108 -32.59 -12.44 3.45
CA SER A 108 -33.62 -13.47 3.70
C SER A 108 -34.04 -14.24 2.44
N THR A 109 -34.73 -13.59 1.49
CA THR A 109 -35.25 -14.25 0.29
C THR A 109 -35.19 -13.29 -0.91
N ALA A 110 -34.38 -13.59 -1.90
CA ALA A 110 -34.35 -12.89 -3.18
C ALA A 110 -33.75 -13.80 -4.27
N THR A 111 -33.90 -13.42 -5.54
CA THR A 111 -33.23 -14.15 -6.62
C THR A 111 -31.74 -13.81 -6.66
N TRP A 112 -30.92 -14.73 -7.16
CA TRP A 112 -29.52 -14.42 -7.43
C TRP A 112 -29.43 -13.44 -8.62
N GLY A 113 -28.43 -12.56 -8.59
CA GLY A 113 -28.28 -11.53 -9.61
C GLY A 113 -26.85 -11.40 -10.08
N ARG A 114 -26.60 -10.34 -10.88
CA ARG A 114 -25.25 -10.05 -11.35
C ARG A 114 -24.25 -9.91 -10.21
N TRP A 115 -24.68 -9.55 -9.00
CA TRP A 115 -23.83 -9.31 -7.83
C TRP A 115 -23.55 -10.56 -6.98
N GLY A 116 -24.25 -11.66 -7.20
CA GLY A 116 -24.07 -12.92 -6.47
C GLY A 116 -25.38 -13.52 -5.97
N ALA A 117 -25.24 -14.60 -5.19
CA ALA A 117 -26.34 -15.35 -4.58
C ALA A 117 -26.32 -15.17 -3.05
N PHE A 118 -26.60 -13.95 -2.59
CA PHE A 118 -26.61 -13.57 -1.18
C PHE A 118 -27.72 -14.22 -0.34
N PRO A 119 -28.97 -14.37 -0.84
CA PRO A 119 -30.11 -14.76 -0.01
C PRO A 119 -30.01 -16.15 0.63
N LEU A 120 -30.61 -16.32 1.82
CA LEU A 120 -30.80 -17.61 2.49
C LEU A 120 -31.65 -18.53 1.64
N LYS A 121 -32.69 -17.97 1.00
CA LYS A 121 -33.53 -18.61 -0.01
C LYS A 121 -33.54 -17.84 -1.32
N GLU A 122 -33.50 -18.55 -2.43
CA GLU A 122 -33.57 -17.97 -3.78
C GLU A 122 -35.01 -17.64 -4.21
N TYR A 123 -35.99 -18.29 -3.57
CA TYR A 123 -37.42 -18.06 -3.74
C TYR A 123 -38.17 -18.52 -2.49
N GLN A 124 -39.34 -17.94 -2.22
CA GLN A 124 -40.06 -18.10 -0.94
C GLN A 124 -40.33 -19.57 -0.56
N LEU A 125 -40.71 -20.39 -1.54
CA LEU A 125 -41.06 -21.80 -1.34
C LEU A 125 -39.87 -22.76 -1.49
N GLN A 126 -38.62 -22.26 -1.50
CA GLN A 126 -37.45 -23.13 -1.61
C GLN A 126 -37.39 -24.09 -0.41
N PRO A 127 -37.30 -25.42 -0.67
CA PRO A 127 -37.19 -26.41 0.40
C PRO A 127 -35.92 -26.21 1.22
N ASP A 128 -35.98 -26.46 2.53
CA ASP A 128 -34.82 -26.36 3.43
C ASP A 128 -33.66 -27.28 2.98
N SER A 129 -33.97 -28.42 2.33
CA SER A 129 -32.98 -29.35 1.75
C SER A 129 -32.18 -28.78 0.58
N GLU A 130 -32.69 -27.73 -0.07
CA GLU A 130 -32.05 -27.05 -1.20
C GLU A 130 -31.50 -25.66 -0.82
N ALA A 131 -31.76 -25.22 0.41
CA ALA A 131 -31.36 -23.92 0.94
C ALA A 131 -30.43 -24.10 2.14
N PRO A 132 -29.16 -24.53 1.95
CA PRO A 132 -28.25 -24.88 3.05
C PRO A 132 -27.98 -23.71 4.00
N LYS A 133 -27.98 -22.48 3.48
CA LYS A 133 -27.85 -21.24 4.28
C LYS A 133 -29.08 -21.06 5.17
N PHE A 134 -30.28 -21.11 4.61
CA PHE A 134 -31.53 -21.02 5.38
C PHE A 134 -31.64 -22.11 6.43
N ALA A 135 -31.39 -23.38 6.06
CA ALA A 135 -31.45 -24.50 6.98
C ALA A 135 -30.46 -24.35 8.15
N ALA A 136 -29.26 -23.86 7.89
CA ALA A 136 -28.27 -23.54 8.92
C ALA A 136 -28.73 -22.42 9.86
N THR A 137 -29.24 -21.32 9.31
CA THR A 137 -29.76 -20.18 10.09
C THR A 137 -30.95 -20.57 10.95
N LYS A 138 -31.96 -21.21 10.33
CA LYS A 138 -33.14 -21.70 11.03
C LYS A 138 -32.78 -22.70 12.12
N GLY A 139 -31.93 -23.69 11.81
CA GLY A 139 -31.48 -24.69 12.78
C GLY A 139 -30.73 -24.06 13.96
N PHE A 140 -29.87 -23.06 13.71
CA PHE A 140 -29.18 -22.34 14.78
C PHE A 140 -30.17 -21.56 15.65
N ILE A 141 -31.14 -20.85 15.05
CA ILE A 141 -32.19 -20.13 15.77
C ILE A 141 -33.01 -21.09 16.65
N GLU A 142 -33.45 -22.22 16.11
CA GLU A 142 -34.27 -23.22 16.81
C GLU A 142 -33.53 -23.90 17.98
N GLN A 143 -32.24 -24.21 17.79
CA GLN A 143 -31.43 -24.91 18.78
C GLN A 143 -30.78 -24.00 19.82
N THR A 144 -30.80 -22.68 19.58
CA THR A 144 -30.11 -21.72 20.43
C THR A 144 -31.12 -20.77 21.07
N PRO A 145 -31.45 -21.00 22.37
CA PRO A 145 -32.19 -20.03 23.16
C PRO A 145 -31.48 -18.69 23.17
N CYS A 146 -32.26 -17.62 23.15
CA CYS A 146 -31.76 -16.26 23.26
C CYS A 146 -30.82 -16.08 24.46
N TRP A 147 -29.67 -15.45 24.23
CA TRP A 147 -28.57 -15.35 25.20
C TRP A 147 -28.22 -13.90 25.57
N TRP A 148 -28.96 -12.91 25.09
CA TRP A 148 -28.79 -11.49 25.43
C TRP A 148 -30.09 -10.85 25.91
N SER A 149 -29.99 -9.73 26.63
CA SER A 149 -31.14 -9.01 27.18
C SER A 149 -32.01 -8.42 26.06
N LEU A 150 -33.34 -8.51 26.18
CA LEU A 150 -34.34 -8.11 25.16
C LEU A 150 -34.51 -9.09 23.98
N CYS A 151 -33.80 -10.22 23.95
CA CYS A 151 -34.12 -11.34 23.05
C CYS A 151 -35.26 -12.21 23.62
N GLU A 152 -36.29 -11.61 24.22
CA GLU A 152 -37.43 -12.40 24.71
C GLU A 152 -38.27 -12.89 23.53
N ARG A 153 -38.08 -14.16 23.15
CA ARG A 153 -39.03 -14.90 22.33
C ARG A 153 -40.21 -15.29 23.23
N THR A 154 -41.03 -14.31 23.62
CA THR A 154 -42.29 -14.64 24.28
C THR A 154 -43.04 -15.63 23.38
N THR A 155 -43.39 -16.76 23.97
CA THR A 155 -44.10 -17.87 23.35
C THR A 155 -45.48 -17.38 22.89
N GLN A 156 -45.57 -16.74 21.73
CA GLN A 156 -46.82 -16.77 20.98
C GLN A 156 -46.98 -18.20 20.47
N THR A 157 -47.99 -18.86 21.02
CA THR A 157 -48.51 -20.15 20.55
C THR A 157 -48.45 -20.21 19.02
N PRO A 158 -47.91 -21.27 18.40
CA PRO A 158 -47.88 -21.38 16.95
C PRO A 158 -49.31 -21.19 16.43
N ILE A 159 -49.53 -20.17 15.60
CA ILE A 159 -50.74 -20.12 14.79
C ILE A 159 -50.64 -21.34 13.87
N ALA A 160 -51.42 -22.38 14.17
CA ALA A 160 -51.52 -23.54 13.31
C ALA A 160 -52.12 -23.09 11.97
N TYR A 161 -51.28 -22.88 10.97
CA TYR A 161 -51.73 -22.75 9.58
C TYR A 161 -52.25 -24.12 9.13
N ASN A 162 -53.55 -24.35 9.33
CA ASN A 162 -54.22 -25.53 8.83
C ASN A 162 -54.39 -25.38 7.30
N GLN A 163 -53.52 -26.05 6.53
CA GLN A 163 -53.46 -25.98 5.06
C GLN A 163 -54.68 -26.57 4.31
N THR A 164 -55.85 -26.73 4.95
CA THR A 164 -57.01 -27.36 4.29
C THR A 164 -58.26 -26.51 4.18
N GLN A 165 -58.31 -25.25 4.63
CA GLN A 165 -59.42 -24.35 4.26
C GLN A 165 -58.95 -22.88 4.21
N ALA A 166 -58.38 -22.48 3.08
CA ALA A 166 -58.40 -21.07 2.69
C ALA A 166 -59.60 -20.88 1.73
N PRO A 167 -60.64 -20.12 2.08
CA PRO A 167 -61.61 -19.71 1.09
C PRO A 167 -60.89 -18.76 0.13
N TYR A 168 -60.93 -19.09 -1.16
CA TYR A 168 -60.70 -18.12 -2.23
C TYR A 168 -61.67 -16.96 -2.01
N VAL A 169 -61.15 -15.77 -1.70
CA VAL A 169 -61.92 -14.54 -1.81
C VAL A 169 -61.43 -13.85 -3.07
N ASN A 170 -62.20 -14.01 -4.15
CA ASN A 170 -62.11 -13.14 -5.32
C ASN A 170 -62.68 -11.78 -4.90
N ASP A 171 -61.85 -10.76 -4.83
CA ASP A 171 -62.28 -9.38 -4.58
C ASP A 171 -62.69 -8.70 -5.90
N TYR A 172 -63.76 -9.22 -6.50
CA TYR A 172 -64.54 -8.60 -7.57
C TYR A 172 -65.99 -9.09 -7.43
N ASP A 173 -66.73 -8.52 -6.47
CA ASP A 173 -68.19 -8.36 -6.51
C ASP A 173 -68.70 -7.81 -5.16
N ILE A 174 -68.47 -6.52 -4.90
CA ILE A 174 -69.30 -5.76 -3.94
C ILE A 174 -69.63 -4.40 -4.57
N TYR A 175 -70.44 -4.44 -5.62
CA TYR A 175 -71.38 -3.36 -5.94
C TYR A 175 -72.76 -4.00 -6.01
N GLY A 176 -73.40 -4.09 -4.85
CA GLY A 176 -74.83 -4.38 -4.71
C GLY A 176 -75.49 -3.18 -4.05
N ASP A 177 -76.37 -2.51 -4.81
CA ASP A 177 -77.36 -1.55 -4.33
C ASP A 177 -78.09 -2.10 -3.09
N ASP A 178 -78.06 -1.35 -1.99
CA ASP A 178 -79.22 -1.26 -1.09
C ASP A 178 -79.29 0.14 -0.47
N ASP A 179 -80.43 0.77 -0.72
CA ASP A 179 -80.87 2.09 -0.30
C ASP A 179 -81.47 1.97 1.10
N SER A 180 -80.75 2.46 2.10
CA SER A 180 -81.38 2.88 3.36
C SER A 180 -80.66 4.07 3.96
N GLY A 181 -81.22 5.25 3.71
CA GLY A 181 -80.68 6.53 4.16
C GLY A 181 -80.57 6.68 5.68
N THR A 182 -79.38 7.12 6.10
CA THR A 182 -79.16 7.98 7.26
C THR A 182 -78.20 9.10 6.83
N PRO A 183 -78.40 10.37 7.20
CA PRO A 183 -77.46 11.44 6.82
C PRO A 183 -76.19 11.31 7.66
N ASP A 184 -75.08 11.00 7.00
CA ASP A 184 -73.72 11.06 7.56
C ASP A 184 -73.32 12.55 7.71
N PRO A 185 -72.66 12.97 8.81
CA PRO A 185 -72.25 14.34 8.98
C PRO A 185 -71.09 14.68 8.04
N ASP A 186 -71.14 15.91 7.53
CA ASP A 186 -70.14 16.62 6.73
C ASP A 186 -68.69 16.21 7.04
N PRO A 187 -67.85 15.84 6.05
CA PRO A 187 -66.43 15.60 6.27
C PRO A 187 -65.77 16.89 6.75
N THR A 188 -65.25 16.86 7.97
CA THR A 188 -64.43 17.94 8.53
C THR A 188 -63.23 18.19 7.61
N ASP A 189 -63.06 19.45 7.22
CA ASP A 189 -61.89 20.05 6.57
C ASP A 189 -60.57 19.49 7.15
N PRO A 190 -59.66 18.92 6.33
CA PRO A 190 -58.39 18.40 6.83
C PRO A 190 -57.59 19.52 7.50
N GLU A 191 -57.22 19.29 8.76
CA GLU A 191 -56.40 20.21 9.54
C GLU A 191 -55.08 20.50 8.78
N PRO A 192 -54.65 21.78 8.67
CA PRO A 192 -53.45 22.13 7.90
C PRO A 192 -52.21 21.42 8.48
N GLN A 193 -51.66 20.51 7.68
CA GLN A 193 -50.50 19.70 8.04
C GLN A 193 -49.27 20.58 8.22
N THR A 194 -48.52 20.37 9.31
CA THR A 194 -47.26 21.09 9.55
C THR A 194 -46.25 20.74 8.45
N PRO A 195 -45.57 21.73 7.82
CA PRO A 195 -44.59 21.46 6.79
C PRO A 195 -43.43 20.62 7.31
N ILE A 196 -42.96 19.66 6.50
CA ILE A 196 -41.73 18.93 6.75
C ILE A 196 -40.55 19.85 6.37
N THR A 197 -39.56 19.94 7.24
CA THR A 197 -38.28 20.61 7.04
C THR A 197 -37.20 19.55 6.94
N LEU A 198 -36.60 19.42 5.76
CA LEU A 198 -35.52 18.49 5.44
C LEU A 198 -34.18 19.22 5.50
N THR A 199 -33.18 18.60 6.12
CA THR A 199 -31.77 19.00 6.08
C THR A 199 -30.90 17.85 5.57
N ALA A 200 -29.75 18.20 4.99
CA ALA A 200 -28.77 17.24 4.49
C ALA A 200 -27.38 17.54 5.06
N GLU A 201 -26.65 16.50 5.42
CA GLU A 201 -25.26 16.54 5.85
C GLU A 201 -24.43 15.59 4.97
N VAL A 202 -23.30 16.07 4.43
CA VAL A 202 -22.40 15.24 3.62
C VAL A 202 -21.66 14.22 4.49
N ARG A 203 -21.48 13.02 3.94
CA ARG A 203 -20.78 11.91 4.59
C ARG A 203 -19.53 11.53 3.79
N PRO A 204 -18.35 12.06 4.15
CA PRO A 204 -17.11 11.83 3.42
C PRO A 204 -16.72 10.37 3.32
N GLU A 205 -16.89 9.63 4.42
CA GLU A 205 -16.46 8.25 4.57
C GLU A 205 -17.22 7.26 3.68
N THR A 206 -18.30 7.72 3.06
CA THR A 206 -19.19 6.89 2.24
C THR A 206 -19.56 7.52 0.89
N TRP A 207 -18.98 8.67 0.55
CA TRP A 207 -19.43 9.47 -0.59
C TRP A 207 -20.96 9.65 -0.58
N GLY A 208 -21.51 9.94 0.60
CA GLY A 208 -22.94 9.91 0.86
C GLY A 208 -23.49 11.22 1.41
N VAL A 209 -24.79 11.20 1.69
CA VAL A 209 -25.55 12.28 2.29
C VAL A 209 -26.47 11.69 3.36
N ALA A 210 -26.38 12.19 4.59
CA ALA A 210 -27.34 11.94 5.66
C ALA A 210 -28.48 12.97 5.55
N LEU A 211 -29.70 12.48 5.43
CA LEU A 211 -30.93 13.28 5.42
C LEU A 211 -31.57 13.21 6.80
N THR A 212 -32.00 14.35 7.34
CA THR A 212 -32.74 14.43 8.60
C THR A 212 -33.93 15.37 8.44
N TRP A 213 -35.07 15.06 9.06
CA TRP A 213 -36.24 15.93 9.03
C TRP A 213 -36.99 15.97 10.37
N ASN A 214 -37.88 16.95 10.53
CA ASN A 214 -38.84 16.96 11.65
C ASN A 214 -39.98 15.99 11.39
N ALA A 215 -40.36 15.23 12.43
CA ALA A 215 -41.53 14.37 12.36
C ALA A 215 -42.84 15.19 12.29
N THR A 216 -43.83 14.63 11.62
CA THR A 216 -45.22 15.14 11.55
C THR A 216 -46.17 14.22 12.35
N ASN A 217 -47.44 14.62 12.48
CA ASN A 217 -48.42 14.15 13.46
C ASN A 217 -48.96 12.72 13.18
N ASN A 218 -49.96 12.30 13.96
CA ASN A 218 -50.39 10.91 14.21
C ASN A 218 -50.87 10.06 13.01
N ASP A 219 -50.99 10.62 11.80
CA ASP A 219 -51.54 9.91 10.63
C ASP A 219 -50.47 9.42 9.64
N VAL A 220 -49.19 9.75 9.88
CA VAL A 220 -48.09 9.26 9.05
C VAL A 220 -47.92 7.76 9.25
N PHE A 221 -47.89 7.03 8.14
CA PHE A 221 -47.53 5.62 8.09
C PHE A 221 -46.05 5.42 7.73
N ALA A 222 -45.55 6.19 6.76
CA ALA A 222 -44.17 6.15 6.32
C ALA A 222 -43.72 7.49 5.73
N TYR A 223 -42.41 7.70 5.67
CA TYR A 223 -41.78 8.75 4.91
C TYR A 223 -41.13 8.15 3.67
N TYR A 224 -41.47 8.65 2.48
CA TYR A 224 -40.86 8.25 1.22
C TYR A 224 -39.79 9.27 0.85
N ILE A 225 -38.59 8.78 0.54
CA ILE A 225 -37.43 9.57 0.20
C ILE A 225 -37.25 9.53 -1.31
N TYR A 226 -37.12 10.71 -1.90
CA TYR A 226 -36.87 10.91 -3.31
C TYR A 226 -35.53 11.58 -3.54
N ARG A 227 -34.82 11.16 -4.58
CA ARG A 227 -33.62 11.80 -5.11
C ARG A 227 -33.81 12.04 -6.60
N ASP A 228 -33.63 13.28 -7.03
CA ASP A 228 -33.78 13.72 -8.43
C ASP A 228 -35.16 13.38 -9.02
N GLY A 229 -36.18 13.39 -8.16
CA GLY A 229 -37.56 13.03 -8.49
C GLY A 229 -37.85 11.52 -8.51
N GLU A 230 -36.85 10.65 -8.32
CA GLU A 230 -37.04 9.20 -8.24
C GLU A 230 -37.12 8.71 -6.79
N PHE A 231 -38.02 7.76 -6.51
CA PHE A 231 -38.13 7.13 -5.19
C PHE A 231 -36.92 6.22 -4.93
N ILE A 232 -36.21 6.46 -3.82
CA ILE A 232 -35.00 5.71 -3.47
C ILE A 232 -35.15 4.87 -2.19
N GLY A 233 -36.21 5.05 -1.43
CA GLY A 233 -36.46 4.28 -0.21
C GLY A 233 -37.51 4.91 0.68
N HIS A 234 -37.83 4.22 1.77
CA HIS A 234 -38.73 4.72 2.80
C HIS A 234 -38.20 4.41 4.19
N VAL A 235 -38.72 5.13 5.18
CA VAL A 235 -38.63 4.78 6.59
C VAL A 235 -40.03 4.81 7.21
N ASP A 236 -40.24 4.03 8.26
CA ASP A 236 -41.53 3.97 8.96
C ASP A 236 -41.87 5.31 9.64
N ALA A 237 -43.11 5.46 10.11
CA ALA A 237 -43.63 6.67 10.76
C ALA A 237 -42.75 7.26 11.89
N THR A 238 -41.96 6.42 12.57
CA THR A 238 -41.05 6.85 13.64
C THR A 238 -39.67 7.27 13.15
N GLY A 239 -39.34 6.96 11.89
CA GLY A 239 -38.07 7.32 11.27
C GLY A 239 -38.05 8.78 10.83
N ASN A 240 -36.97 9.47 11.17
CA ASN A 240 -36.77 10.88 10.80
C ASN A 240 -35.39 11.13 10.16
N HIS A 241 -34.76 10.07 9.68
CA HIS A 241 -33.41 10.07 9.14
C HIS A 241 -33.23 9.02 8.04
N PHE A 242 -32.44 9.32 7.01
CA PHE A 242 -32.09 8.40 5.93
C PHE A 242 -30.70 8.70 5.37
N ASN A 243 -29.84 7.68 5.27
CA ASN A 243 -28.54 7.82 4.62
C ASN A 243 -28.64 7.41 3.15
N ASN A 244 -28.30 8.32 2.23
CA ASN A 244 -28.09 7.97 0.83
C ASN A 244 -26.61 7.99 0.49
N ASP A 245 -26.11 6.80 0.21
CA ASP A 245 -24.70 6.46 0.29
C ASP A 245 -24.19 6.03 -1.11
N TRP A 246 -22.87 6.18 -1.35
CA TRP A 246 -22.14 5.73 -2.55
C TRP A 246 -22.62 6.45 -3.82
N LEU A 247 -22.77 7.76 -3.69
CA LEU A 247 -23.22 8.63 -4.75
C LEU A 247 -22.06 9.02 -5.67
N THR A 248 -22.37 9.38 -6.90
CA THR A 248 -21.38 9.93 -7.83
C THR A 248 -20.94 11.30 -7.33
N LEU A 249 -19.62 11.50 -7.25
CA LEU A 249 -19.00 12.72 -6.75
C LEU A 249 -19.26 13.92 -7.67
N ASN A 250 -19.29 15.12 -7.09
CA ASN A 250 -19.45 16.41 -7.78
C ASN A 250 -20.77 16.58 -8.58
N VAL A 251 -21.73 15.68 -8.38
CA VAL A 251 -23.09 15.79 -8.91
C VAL A 251 -23.96 16.47 -7.86
N ASP A 252 -24.78 17.45 -8.27
CA ASP A 252 -25.81 18.02 -7.41
C ASP A 252 -27.00 17.06 -7.34
N TYR A 253 -27.37 16.66 -6.13
CA TYR A 253 -28.51 15.80 -5.86
C TYR A 253 -29.64 16.60 -5.22
N HIS A 254 -30.85 16.37 -5.71
CA HIS A 254 -32.07 17.02 -5.24
C HIS A 254 -32.87 16.05 -4.36
N PHE A 255 -32.99 16.34 -3.07
CA PHE A 255 -33.69 15.47 -2.11
C PHE A 255 -35.02 16.06 -1.65
N VAL A 256 -36.05 15.21 -1.61
CA VAL A 256 -37.38 15.51 -1.08
C VAL A 256 -37.87 14.33 -0.25
N VAL A 257 -38.56 14.62 0.86
CA VAL A 257 -39.23 13.61 1.70
C VAL A 257 -40.74 13.89 1.70
N THR A 258 -41.55 12.86 1.50
CA THR A 258 -43.02 12.95 1.61
C THR A 258 -43.52 12.04 2.71
N ALA A 259 -44.35 12.56 3.63
CA ALA A 259 -45.11 11.74 4.55
C ALA A 259 -46.35 11.18 3.85
N VAL A 260 -46.61 9.89 4.03
CA VAL A 260 -47.76 9.19 3.44
C VAL A 260 -48.60 8.48 4.48
N SER A 261 -49.90 8.35 4.22
CA SER A 261 -50.83 7.57 5.05
C SER A 261 -50.75 6.06 4.76
N GLN A 262 -51.52 5.25 5.50
CA GLN A 262 -51.66 3.81 5.25
C GLN A 262 -52.24 3.48 3.86
N THR A 263 -53.00 4.41 3.28
CA THR A 263 -53.59 4.29 1.93
C THR A 263 -52.71 4.91 0.84
N SER A 264 -51.45 5.25 1.16
CA SER A 264 -50.49 5.93 0.26
C SER A 264 -50.90 7.33 -0.20
N GLU A 265 -51.82 7.98 0.54
CA GLU A 265 -52.13 9.39 0.33
C GLU A 265 -50.98 10.26 0.82
N VAL A 266 -50.58 11.28 0.05
CA VAL A 266 -49.54 12.23 0.45
C VAL A 266 -50.12 13.21 1.46
N LEU A 267 -49.62 13.14 2.69
CA LEU A 267 -50.05 13.99 3.80
C LEU A 267 -49.27 15.30 3.83
N ALA A 268 -47.96 15.24 3.59
CA ALA A 268 -47.09 16.41 3.55
C ALA A 268 -45.84 16.14 2.71
N GLN A 269 -45.22 17.20 2.19
CA GLN A 269 -43.95 17.18 1.47
C GLN A 269 -42.97 18.16 2.11
N SER A 270 -41.68 17.81 2.11
CA SER A 270 -40.62 18.67 2.61
C SER A 270 -40.25 19.79 1.67
N ASN A 271 -39.44 20.75 2.14
CA ASN A 271 -38.60 21.53 1.22
C ASN A 271 -37.66 20.61 0.44
N GLU A 272 -37.26 21.06 -0.75
CA GLU A 272 -36.16 20.45 -1.50
C GLU A 272 -34.83 20.85 -0.87
N VAL A 273 -33.90 19.91 -0.76
CA VAL A 273 -32.50 20.16 -0.39
C VAL A 273 -31.61 19.76 -1.57
N VAL A 274 -30.75 20.68 -2.01
CA VAL A 274 -29.76 20.43 -3.04
C VAL A 274 -28.37 20.36 -2.41
N THR A 275 -27.67 19.24 -2.59
CA THR A 275 -26.30 19.07 -2.09
C THR A 275 -25.47 18.17 -2.99
N LYS A 276 -24.15 18.35 -2.98
CA LYS A 276 -23.23 17.41 -3.63
C LYS A 276 -22.88 16.27 -2.69
N ALA A 277 -22.64 15.09 -3.24
CA ALA A 277 -21.99 14.04 -2.50
C ALA A 277 -20.47 14.13 -2.68
N GLY A 278 -19.75 14.11 -1.57
CA GLY A 278 -18.30 13.99 -1.55
C GLY A 278 -17.51 15.22 -2.01
N ASP A 279 -16.21 15.00 -2.23
CA ASP A 279 -15.26 15.93 -2.85
C ASP A 279 -14.55 15.23 -4.01
N SER A 280 -14.20 15.98 -5.06
CA SER A 280 -13.42 15.49 -6.21
C SER A 280 -12.18 16.33 -6.51
N VAL A 281 -11.97 17.40 -5.73
CA VAL A 281 -10.76 18.21 -5.82
C VAL A 281 -9.68 17.46 -5.07
N ALA A 282 -8.51 17.30 -5.68
CA ALA A 282 -7.38 16.67 -5.01
C ALA A 282 -6.54 17.72 -4.28
N PRO A 283 -5.86 17.34 -3.18
CA PRO A 283 -4.93 18.23 -2.52
C PRO A 283 -3.78 18.68 -3.43
N SER A 284 -3.17 19.82 -3.09
CA SER A 284 -1.93 20.27 -3.73
C SER A 284 -0.77 19.29 -3.48
N ALA A 285 0.10 19.08 -4.47
CA ALA A 285 1.33 18.31 -4.26
C ALA A 285 2.29 19.00 -3.28
N VAL A 286 3.04 18.22 -2.51
CA VAL A 286 4.06 18.75 -1.59
C VAL A 286 5.44 18.72 -2.24
N SER A 287 6.31 19.64 -1.81
CA SER A 287 7.75 19.59 -2.11
C SER A 287 8.46 18.87 -0.97
N LEU A 288 9.16 17.77 -1.27
CA LEU A 288 9.84 16.91 -0.32
C LEU A 288 11.33 17.24 -0.28
N SER A 289 11.90 17.33 0.93
CA SER A 289 13.34 17.32 1.18
C SER A 289 13.67 16.28 2.24
N GLY A 290 14.94 15.94 2.38
CA GLY A 290 15.37 15.02 3.42
C GLY A 290 16.86 15.04 3.67
N GLU A 291 17.24 14.57 4.85
CA GLU A 291 18.60 14.58 5.38
C GLU A 291 18.89 13.28 6.13
N PRO A 292 20.09 12.69 5.99
CA PRO A 292 20.50 11.59 6.86
C PRO A 292 20.84 12.13 8.25
N LEU A 293 20.39 11.45 9.29
CA LEU A 293 20.75 11.69 10.69
C LEU A 293 21.82 10.68 11.10
N SER A 294 22.91 11.16 11.72
CA SER A 294 24.11 10.36 12.03
C SER A 294 23.86 9.08 12.83
N GLU A 295 22.77 9.03 13.62
CA GLU A 295 22.41 7.87 14.46
C GLU A 295 20.90 7.55 14.49
N SER A 296 20.07 8.29 13.74
CA SER A 296 18.60 8.23 13.85
C SER A 296 17.87 8.05 12.52
N GLY A 297 18.58 7.61 11.48
CA GLY A 297 18.00 7.25 10.19
C GLY A 297 17.84 8.43 9.24
N ASN A 298 16.80 8.47 8.42
CA ASN A 298 16.59 9.51 7.40
C ASN A 298 15.41 10.41 7.77
N ARG A 299 15.65 11.71 7.97
CA ARG A 299 14.56 12.67 8.23
C ARG A 299 14.04 13.24 6.92
N LEU A 300 12.72 13.16 6.75
CA LEU A 300 11.98 13.74 5.65
C LEU A 300 11.20 14.96 6.13
N SER A 301 11.20 16.02 5.36
CA SER A 301 10.39 17.22 5.60
C SER A 301 9.71 17.66 4.30
N TRP A 302 8.50 18.19 4.38
CA TRP A 302 7.78 18.62 3.19
C TRP A 302 6.96 19.88 3.42
N SER A 303 6.65 20.59 2.33
CA SER A 303 5.77 21.76 2.37
C SER A 303 4.34 21.38 2.74
N THR A 304 3.61 22.26 3.43
CA THR A 304 2.19 22.06 3.74
C THR A 304 1.35 21.89 2.46
N SER A 305 0.48 20.88 2.44
CA SER A 305 -0.56 20.73 1.41
C SER A 305 -1.83 21.49 1.80
N THR A 306 -2.57 21.97 0.80
CA THR A 306 -3.87 22.63 0.93
C THR A 306 -4.93 21.89 0.12
N ASP A 307 -6.16 21.93 0.62
CA ASP A 307 -7.35 21.32 0.02
C ASP A 307 -8.60 22.06 0.52
N ASN A 308 -9.73 22.02 -0.21
CA ASN A 308 -10.99 22.67 0.17
C ASN A 308 -11.73 22.00 1.32
N THR A 309 -11.45 20.72 1.60
CA THR A 309 -12.03 19.98 2.74
C THR A 309 -11.02 19.70 3.84
N GLY A 310 -9.73 19.79 3.50
CA GLY A 310 -8.61 19.64 4.43
C GLY A 310 -7.90 18.30 4.28
N ILE A 311 -6.70 18.21 4.84
CA ILE A 311 -5.84 17.04 4.69
C ILE A 311 -6.11 16.05 5.82
N ARG A 312 -6.37 14.79 5.48
CA ARG A 312 -6.59 13.71 6.43
C ARG A 312 -5.26 13.09 6.88
N PHE A 313 -4.39 12.75 5.93
CA PHE A 313 -3.06 12.18 6.18
C PHE A 313 -2.12 12.39 4.99
N TYR A 314 -0.83 12.16 5.22
CA TYR A 314 0.17 12.02 4.15
C TYR A 314 0.64 10.57 4.05
N LEU A 315 0.64 10.02 2.84
CA LEU A 315 1.25 8.74 2.52
C LEU A 315 2.75 8.94 2.23
N ILE A 316 3.59 8.11 2.83
CA ILE A 316 5.03 8.10 2.63
C ILE A 316 5.40 6.82 1.88
N TYR A 317 6.09 7.00 0.76
CA TYR A 317 6.55 5.92 -0.09
C TYR A 317 8.06 5.74 0.07
N ARG A 318 8.51 4.49 0.15
CA ARG A 318 9.92 4.09 0.22
C ARG A 318 10.20 3.13 -0.93
N ASN A 319 11.16 3.46 -1.80
CA ASN A 319 11.50 2.70 -3.00
C ASN A 319 10.29 2.41 -3.90
N GLY A 320 9.42 3.41 -4.07
CA GLY A 320 8.22 3.34 -4.90
C GLY A 320 7.04 2.58 -4.27
N VAL A 321 7.19 2.02 -3.07
CA VAL A 321 6.14 1.30 -2.35
C VAL A 321 5.63 2.14 -1.18
N GLN A 322 4.31 2.20 -0.99
CA GLN A 322 3.74 2.86 0.19
C GLN A 322 4.26 2.18 1.45
N PHE A 323 4.95 2.94 2.30
CA PHE A 323 5.62 2.43 3.49
C PHE A 323 4.80 2.69 4.76
N THR A 324 4.35 3.94 4.93
CA THR A 324 3.59 4.35 6.11
C THR A 324 2.76 5.61 5.81
N HIS A 325 2.04 6.12 6.80
CA HIS A 325 1.38 7.41 6.74
C HIS A 325 1.57 8.20 8.05
N VAL A 326 1.38 9.51 7.97
CA VAL A 326 1.31 10.42 9.13
C VAL A 326 0.06 11.28 9.05
N ASP A 327 -0.36 11.88 10.16
CA ASP A 327 -1.55 12.73 10.19
C ASP A 327 -1.46 13.95 9.24
N GLY A 328 -2.61 14.52 8.87
CA GLY A 328 -2.68 15.62 7.90
C GLY A 328 -2.08 16.95 8.37
N VAL A 329 -1.68 17.06 9.66
CA VAL A 329 -0.99 18.23 10.21
C VAL A 329 0.53 18.08 10.20
N SER A 330 1.04 16.86 10.00
CA SER A 330 2.47 16.57 9.95
C SER A 330 3.11 17.12 8.68
N THR A 331 4.28 17.75 8.86
CA THR A 331 5.14 18.25 7.77
C THR A 331 6.55 17.65 7.82
N SER A 332 6.76 16.66 8.68
CA SER A 332 8.01 15.89 8.74
C SER A 332 7.80 14.51 9.32
N TRP A 333 8.66 13.57 8.93
CA TRP A 333 8.70 12.21 9.47
C TRP A 333 10.13 11.65 9.34
N THR A 334 10.55 10.80 10.27
CA THR A 334 11.88 10.17 10.25
C THR A 334 11.73 8.69 9.98
N ASP A 335 12.44 8.15 8.98
CA ASP A 335 12.67 6.71 8.79
C ASP A 335 13.78 6.28 9.75
N PRO A 336 13.48 5.63 10.89
CA PRO A 336 14.50 5.32 11.89
C PRO A 336 15.43 4.18 11.47
N TRP A 337 15.03 3.36 10.49
CA TRP A 337 15.77 2.17 10.07
C TRP A 337 15.75 2.04 8.54
N PRO A 338 16.38 3.00 7.82
CA PRO A 338 16.47 2.91 6.38
C PRO A 338 17.30 1.67 5.99
N PRO A 339 16.93 0.96 4.89
CA PRO A 339 17.77 -0.07 4.30
C PRO A 339 19.19 0.43 4.01
N SER A 340 20.17 -0.47 3.95
CA SER A 340 21.52 -0.11 3.53
C SER A 340 21.55 0.37 2.08
N GLY A 341 22.39 1.37 1.79
CA GLY A 341 22.50 1.97 0.47
C GLY A 341 21.57 3.18 0.29
N VAL A 342 21.35 3.56 -0.97
CA VAL A 342 20.51 4.69 -1.34
C VAL A 342 19.04 4.26 -1.37
N VAL A 343 18.20 5.01 -0.65
CA VAL A 343 16.76 4.79 -0.51
C VAL A 343 16.03 5.98 -1.13
N SER A 344 15.05 5.72 -1.98
CA SER A 344 14.20 6.78 -2.56
C SER A 344 12.91 6.97 -1.77
N TYR A 345 12.52 8.22 -1.56
CA TYR A 345 11.32 8.60 -0.83
C TYR A 345 10.44 9.55 -1.65
N GLN A 346 9.13 9.40 -1.50
CA GLN A 346 8.11 10.32 -2.03
C GLN A 346 6.98 10.46 -1.01
N VAL A 347 6.25 11.58 -1.06
CA VAL A 347 5.11 11.87 -0.20
C VAL A 347 3.90 12.26 -1.05
N GLN A 348 2.72 11.83 -0.65
CA GLN A 348 1.44 12.16 -1.27
C GLN A 348 0.45 12.60 -0.19
N ALA A 349 -0.26 13.71 -0.42
CA ALA A 349 -1.29 14.19 0.49
C ALA A 349 -2.64 13.56 0.14
N VAL A 350 -3.44 13.24 1.15
CA VAL A 350 -4.78 12.66 1.00
C VAL A 350 -5.77 13.48 1.82
N ASP A 351 -6.87 13.90 1.22
CA ASP A 351 -7.93 14.68 1.89
C ASP A 351 -8.90 13.80 2.70
N LEU A 352 -9.96 14.42 3.23
CA LEU A 352 -11.02 13.74 3.97
C LEU A 352 -11.90 12.80 3.14
N TYR A 353 -11.88 12.93 1.81
CA TYR A 353 -12.71 12.18 0.85
C TYR A 353 -11.91 11.17 0.02
N GLU A 354 -10.64 10.96 0.39
CA GLU A 354 -9.68 10.06 -0.23
C GLU A 354 -9.23 10.47 -1.64
N ASN A 355 -9.29 11.75 -1.98
CA ASN A 355 -8.58 12.27 -3.15
C ASN A 355 -7.08 12.36 -2.84
N HIS A 356 -6.27 11.95 -3.81
CA HIS A 356 -4.82 11.94 -3.72
C HIS A 356 -4.21 13.09 -4.52
N SER A 357 -3.25 13.81 -3.93
CA SER A 357 -2.43 14.75 -4.68
C SER A 357 -1.53 14.04 -5.69
N ALA A 358 -0.90 14.81 -6.59
CA ALA A 358 0.25 14.28 -7.34
C ALA A 358 1.39 13.95 -6.36
N MET A 359 2.20 12.94 -6.70
CA MET A 359 3.39 12.57 -5.92
C MET A 359 4.35 13.76 -5.81
N SER A 360 5.03 13.89 -4.67
CA SER A 360 6.15 14.81 -4.52
C SER A 360 7.31 14.50 -5.47
N ASN A 361 8.28 15.40 -5.55
CA ASN A 361 9.60 15.06 -6.06
C ASN A 361 10.20 13.86 -5.30
N VAL A 362 11.10 13.13 -5.95
CA VAL A 362 11.82 12.01 -5.35
C VAL A 362 13.02 12.56 -4.58
N THR A 363 13.16 12.13 -3.32
CA THR A 363 14.34 12.41 -2.49
C THR A 363 15.09 11.11 -2.23
N SER A 364 16.38 11.06 -2.58
CA SER A 364 17.21 9.85 -2.39
C SER A 364 18.23 10.07 -1.27
N LEU A 365 18.24 9.19 -0.27
CA LEU A 365 19.10 9.29 0.92
C LEU A 365 19.88 7.99 1.17
N PRO A 366 21.14 8.06 1.63
CA PRO A 366 21.88 9.28 1.95
C PRO A 366 22.33 10.05 0.69
N PHE A 367 22.64 11.34 0.87
CA PHE A 367 23.36 12.15 -0.11
C PHE A 367 24.77 11.56 -0.28
N ALA A 368 24.92 10.70 -1.29
CA ALA A 368 26.09 9.85 -1.45
C ALA A 368 27.17 10.55 -2.27
N LEU A 369 28.42 10.36 -1.85
CA LEU A 369 29.64 10.79 -2.55
C LEU A 369 30.44 9.56 -2.94
N THR A 370 30.98 9.57 -4.14
CA THR A 370 31.96 8.59 -4.64
C THR A 370 33.21 9.31 -5.09
N ALA A 371 34.35 8.63 -4.98
CA ALA A 371 35.67 9.13 -5.37
C ALA A 371 36.35 8.11 -6.29
N GLU A 372 36.83 8.57 -7.42
CA GLU A 372 37.61 7.81 -8.39
C GLU A 372 38.98 8.49 -8.56
N PRO A 373 40.10 7.87 -8.16
CA PRO A 373 41.43 8.41 -8.39
C PRO A 373 41.73 8.58 -9.89
N ILE A 374 42.35 9.70 -10.28
CA ILE A 374 42.74 10.01 -11.66
C ILE A 374 44.23 10.31 -11.69
N ALA A 375 44.99 9.40 -12.29
CA ALA A 375 46.45 9.41 -12.28
C ALA A 375 47.06 10.61 -13.02
N GLU A 376 46.53 10.93 -14.20
CA GLU A 376 47.13 11.89 -15.15
C GLU A 376 47.17 13.33 -14.63
N VAL A 377 46.30 13.65 -13.67
CA VAL A 377 46.14 14.99 -13.11
C VAL A 377 46.40 15.04 -11.60
N TYR A 378 46.94 13.95 -11.02
CA TYR A 378 47.13 13.79 -9.57
C TYR A 378 45.87 14.17 -8.81
N GLY A 379 44.75 13.61 -9.25
CA GLY A 379 43.43 14.08 -8.85
C GLY A 379 42.50 12.98 -8.42
N VAL A 380 41.31 13.41 -8.01
CA VAL A 380 40.19 12.55 -7.68
C VAL A 380 38.95 13.11 -8.35
N LYS A 381 38.28 12.30 -9.16
CA LYS A 381 36.96 12.60 -9.69
C LYS A 381 35.91 12.25 -8.65
N LEU A 382 35.25 13.27 -8.15
CA LEU A 382 34.13 13.16 -7.23
C LEU A 382 32.82 13.13 -8.02
N SER A 383 31.93 12.22 -7.67
CA SER A 383 30.56 12.18 -8.20
C SER A 383 29.56 11.95 -7.07
N TRP A 384 28.44 12.66 -7.08
CA TRP A 384 27.42 12.61 -6.04
C TRP A 384 26.00 12.57 -6.60
N SER A 385 25.04 12.18 -5.77
CA SER A 385 23.63 12.18 -6.15
C SER A 385 23.10 13.61 -6.31
N GLU A 386 22.22 13.85 -7.29
CA GLU A 386 21.52 15.13 -7.40
C GLU A 386 20.55 15.33 -6.22
N LEU A 387 20.38 16.57 -5.77
CA LEU A 387 19.40 16.96 -4.76
C LEU A 387 18.50 18.07 -5.32
N SER A 388 17.19 17.88 -5.21
CA SER A 388 16.21 18.90 -5.64
C SER A 388 16.45 20.23 -4.94
N GLN A 389 16.13 21.34 -5.62
CA GLN A 389 16.31 22.71 -5.13
C GLN A 389 17.78 23.14 -4.94
N THR A 390 18.76 22.29 -5.27
CA THR A 390 20.17 22.69 -5.23
C THR A 390 20.48 23.68 -6.35
N LYS A 391 21.02 24.84 -5.99
CA LYS A 391 21.54 25.82 -6.93
C LYS A 391 22.98 25.52 -7.32
N TYR A 392 23.82 25.19 -6.33
CA TYR A 392 25.23 24.90 -6.53
C TYR A 392 25.77 23.99 -5.43
N TYR A 393 26.93 23.37 -5.67
CA TYR A 393 27.62 22.51 -4.70
C TYR A 393 28.96 23.10 -4.30
N LYS A 394 29.31 23.03 -3.02
CA LYS A 394 30.64 23.35 -2.46
C LYS A 394 31.39 22.05 -2.20
N ILE A 395 32.62 21.94 -2.71
CA ILE A 395 33.47 20.75 -2.58
C ILE A 395 34.61 21.06 -1.62
N TYR A 396 34.72 20.26 -0.57
CA TYR A 396 35.74 20.39 0.45
C TYR A 396 36.77 19.27 0.34
N VAL A 397 38.04 19.63 0.56
CA VAL A 397 39.18 18.72 0.64
C VAL A 397 39.93 19.04 1.92
N ASP A 398 40.14 18.04 2.78
CA ASP A 398 40.82 18.17 4.08
C ASP A 398 40.25 19.33 4.94
N GLY A 399 38.92 19.47 4.90
CA GLY A 399 38.19 20.52 5.63
C GLY A 399 38.23 21.91 5.01
N GLN A 400 38.93 22.12 3.89
CA GLN A 400 39.01 23.41 3.20
C GLN A 400 38.14 23.43 1.93
N LEU A 401 37.43 24.54 1.68
CA LEU A 401 36.67 24.73 0.45
C LEU A 401 37.65 24.79 -0.74
N ARG A 402 37.58 23.78 -1.62
CA ARG A 402 38.51 23.64 -2.76
C ARG A 402 37.88 24.08 -4.08
N ALA A 403 36.59 23.80 -4.28
CA ALA A 403 35.88 24.10 -5.52
C ALA A 403 34.38 24.29 -5.28
N HIS A 404 33.68 24.77 -6.31
CA HIS A 404 32.23 24.71 -6.40
C HIS A 404 31.79 24.28 -7.81
N THR A 405 30.52 23.92 -7.96
CA THR A 405 29.87 23.65 -9.25
C THR A 405 28.48 24.26 -9.30
N ASP A 406 28.10 24.83 -10.44
CA ASP A 406 26.77 25.42 -10.65
C ASP A 406 25.74 24.35 -11.07
N GLY A 407 25.57 23.32 -10.25
CA GLY A 407 24.60 22.24 -10.44
C GLY A 407 25.15 20.96 -11.09
N SER A 408 26.41 20.94 -11.56
CA SER A 408 27.06 19.70 -11.98
C SER A 408 27.24 18.76 -10.78
N THR A 409 26.80 17.51 -10.90
CA THR A 409 26.91 16.49 -9.84
C THR A 409 28.24 15.71 -9.86
N SER A 410 29.24 16.26 -10.56
CA SER A 410 30.60 15.73 -10.54
C SER A 410 31.64 16.84 -10.68
N LYS A 411 32.83 16.59 -10.12
CA LYS A 411 33.99 17.47 -10.23
C LYS A 411 35.28 16.67 -10.05
N THR A 412 36.23 16.84 -10.98
CA THR A 412 37.62 16.41 -10.76
C THR A 412 38.36 17.48 -9.97
N ILE A 413 38.96 17.06 -8.86
CA ILE A 413 39.89 17.87 -8.09
C ILE A 413 41.29 17.43 -8.48
N GLU A 414 42.05 18.33 -9.08
CA GLU A 414 43.38 18.06 -9.63
C GLU A 414 44.48 18.63 -8.73
N TRP A 415 45.71 18.18 -8.96
CA TRP A 415 46.93 18.68 -8.33
C TRP A 415 46.87 18.60 -6.80
N LEU A 416 46.41 17.45 -6.31
CA LEU A 416 46.44 17.09 -4.90
C LEU A 416 47.83 16.55 -4.51
N SER A 417 48.13 16.60 -3.22
CA SER A 417 49.39 16.04 -2.70
C SER A 417 49.41 14.54 -2.95
N GLN A 418 50.44 14.08 -3.66
CA GLN A 418 50.58 12.66 -3.96
C GLN A 418 50.96 11.87 -2.69
N HIS A 419 50.61 10.59 -2.66
CA HIS A 419 50.91 9.65 -1.57
C HIS A 419 50.25 9.99 -0.21
N GLU A 420 49.27 10.89 -0.22
CA GLU A 420 48.45 11.21 0.94
C GLU A 420 47.00 10.76 0.70
N ILE A 421 46.33 10.34 1.78
CA ILE A 421 44.89 10.15 1.78
C ILE A 421 44.27 11.52 2.03
N HIS A 422 43.36 11.92 1.14
CA HIS A 422 42.60 13.14 1.28
C HIS A 422 41.17 12.83 1.73
N GLU A 423 40.61 13.72 2.54
CA GLU A 423 39.22 13.66 2.98
C GLU A 423 38.35 14.56 2.10
N PHE A 424 37.23 14.02 1.62
CA PHE A 424 36.32 14.71 0.71
C PHE A 424 34.90 14.72 1.27
N TYR A 425 34.24 15.87 1.14
CA TYR A 425 32.80 15.97 1.30
C TYR A 425 32.23 17.08 0.41
N VAL A 426 30.95 16.96 0.08
CA VAL A 426 30.22 17.91 -0.75
C VAL A 426 29.06 18.48 0.03
N VAL A 427 28.83 19.78 -0.10
CA VAL A 427 27.71 20.51 0.50
C VAL A 427 26.82 21.05 -0.61
N ALA A 428 25.54 20.70 -0.59
CA ALA A 428 24.52 21.22 -1.50
C ALA A 428 23.93 22.52 -0.94
N VAL A 429 23.79 23.55 -1.77
CA VAL A 429 23.29 24.88 -1.38
C VAL A 429 22.17 25.33 -2.32
N ASP A 430 21.09 25.89 -1.79
CA ASP A 430 19.97 26.46 -2.57
C ASP A 430 20.26 27.87 -3.10
N ASP A 431 19.28 28.50 -3.76
CA ASP A 431 19.37 29.84 -4.31
C ASP A 431 19.29 30.96 -3.26
N GLU A 432 18.91 30.61 -2.03
CA GLU A 432 18.81 31.50 -0.87
C GLU A 432 20.03 31.38 0.07
N GLU A 433 21.06 30.64 -0.34
CA GLU A 433 22.31 30.37 0.38
C GLU A 433 22.18 29.45 1.62
N HIS A 434 21.08 28.69 1.74
CA HIS A 434 20.94 27.68 2.78
C HIS A 434 21.63 26.37 2.39
N VAL A 435 22.25 25.72 3.38
CA VAL A 435 22.78 24.36 3.23
C VAL A 435 21.62 23.37 3.25
N LEU A 436 21.46 22.64 2.14
CA LEU A 436 20.44 21.60 2.00
C LEU A 436 20.91 20.27 2.58
N ALA A 437 22.16 19.88 2.33
CA ALA A 437 22.75 18.65 2.85
C ALA A 437 24.27 18.65 2.72
N THR A 438 24.92 17.79 3.51
CA THR A 438 26.35 17.49 3.44
C THR A 438 26.54 15.99 3.28
N THR A 439 27.38 15.55 2.33
CA THR A 439 27.70 14.12 2.17
C THR A 439 28.47 13.62 3.39
N PRO A 440 28.44 12.32 3.71
CA PRO A 440 29.46 11.73 4.56
C PRO A 440 30.87 12.06 4.05
N ILE A 441 31.82 12.19 4.98
CA ILE A 441 33.23 12.33 4.62
C ILE A 441 33.72 10.99 4.10
N ILE A 442 34.33 11.00 2.91
CA ILE A 442 34.99 9.83 2.34
C ILE A 442 36.48 10.11 2.16
N GLN A 443 37.27 9.04 2.19
CA GLN A 443 38.72 9.11 2.01
C GLN A 443 39.11 8.51 0.66
N SER A 444 40.03 9.17 -0.06
CA SER A 444 40.59 8.65 -1.30
C SER A 444 42.03 9.10 -1.50
N PHE A 445 42.83 8.27 -2.17
CA PHE A 445 44.16 8.65 -2.62
C PHE A 445 44.08 9.48 -3.90
N ALA A 446 44.94 10.48 -4.01
CA ALA A 446 45.13 11.20 -5.27
C ALA A 446 46.20 10.52 -6.14
N GLY A 447 45.85 10.11 -7.36
CA GLY A 447 46.78 9.50 -8.31
C GLY A 447 46.35 8.13 -8.83
N ASP A 448 47.32 7.28 -9.15
CA ASP A 448 47.11 5.95 -9.71
C ASP A 448 46.87 4.90 -8.61
N SER A 449 45.86 4.06 -8.81
CA SER A 449 45.56 2.93 -7.91
C SER A 449 45.56 1.59 -8.64
N GLU A 450 45.82 1.58 -9.94
CA GLU A 450 45.97 0.35 -10.71
C GLU A 450 47.37 -0.21 -10.50
N ALA A 451 47.47 -1.52 -10.30
CA ALA A 451 48.77 -2.17 -10.18
C ALA A 451 49.25 -2.65 -11.56
N PRO A 452 50.59 -2.64 -11.81
CA PRO A 452 51.13 -3.20 -13.04
C PRO A 452 50.70 -4.64 -13.28
N SER A 453 50.60 -5.03 -14.54
CA SER A 453 50.33 -6.42 -14.94
C SER A 453 51.39 -7.37 -14.38
N GLN A 454 51.01 -8.62 -14.07
CA GLN A 454 51.96 -9.66 -13.66
C GLN A 454 53.04 -9.85 -14.72
N VAL A 455 54.30 -9.95 -14.29
CA VAL A 455 55.42 -10.30 -15.16
C VAL A 455 55.29 -11.75 -15.62
N THR A 456 55.37 -11.97 -16.93
CA THR A 456 55.24 -13.30 -17.55
C THR A 456 56.49 -13.68 -18.34
N GLY A 457 56.60 -14.97 -18.66
CA GLY A 457 57.70 -15.48 -19.48
C GLY A 457 59.07 -15.33 -18.83
N LEU A 458 59.14 -15.32 -17.50
CA LEU A 458 60.40 -15.32 -16.77
C LEU A 458 61.17 -16.62 -17.05
N GLN A 459 62.41 -16.48 -17.51
CA GLN A 459 63.31 -17.57 -17.89
C GLN A 459 64.68 -17.33 -17.27
N SER A 460 65.41 -18.41 -17.01
CA SER A 460 66.81 -18.39 -16.61
C SER A 460 67.67 -19.11 -17.64
N GLN A 461 68.78 -18.50 -18.02
CA GLN A 461 69.79 -19.11 -18.88
C GLN A 461 71.16 -19.06 -18.18
N SER A 462 71.85 -20.20 -18.11
CA SER A 462 73.20 -20.26 -17.54
C SER A 462 74.23 -19.66 -18.49
N ASP A 463 75.13 -18.84 -17.94
CA ASP A 463 76.24 -18.23 -18.69
C ASP A 463 77.50 -19.13 -18.74
N GLY A 464 77.38 -20.40 -18.30
CA GLY A 464 78.38 -21.45 -18.46
C GLY A 464 79.58 -21.43 -17.51
N ALA A 465 79.87 -20.31 -16.85
CA ALA A 465 80.98 -20.21 -15.90
C ALA A 465 80.50 -19.96 -14.46
N TYR A 466 79.78 -18.86 -14.19
CA TYR A 466 79.48 -18.43 -12.81
C TYR A 466 78.24 -17.53 -12.66
N GLY A 467 77.24 -17.63 -13.54
CA GLY A 467 76.06 -16.75 -13.46
C GLY A 467 74.86 -17.24 -14.25
N PHE A 468 73.74 -16.55 -14.05
CA PHE A 468 72.53 -16.72 -14.85
C PHE A 468 72.05 -15.37 -15.37
N THR A 469 71.64 -15.37 -16.64
CA THR A 469 70.83 -14.30 -17.21
C THR A 469 69.36 -14.64 -17.01
N LEU A 470 68.66 -13.81 -16.24
CA LEU A 470 67.20 -13.78 -16.15
C LEU A 470 66.66 -12.89 -17.27
N SER A 471 65.61 -13.34 -17.96
CA SER A 471 64.87 -12.53 -18.94
C SER A 471 63.37 -12.74 -18.80
N TRP A 472 62.58 -11.72 -19.08
CA TRP A 472 61.13 -11.76 -18.94
C TRP A 472 60.44 -10.90 -19.99
N GLN A 473 59.12 -11.10 -20.17
CA GLN A 473 58.31 -10.21 -20.98
C GLN A 473 57.98 -8.93 -20.19
N PRO A 474 57.98 -7.75 -20.83
CA PRO A 474 57.64 -6.50 -20.15
C PRO A 474 56.21 -6.55 -19.62
N ALA A 475 56.03 -6.08 -18.38
CA ALA A 475 54.73 -5.75 -17.82
C ALA A 475 54.24 -4.39 -18.37
N SER A 476 52.93 -4.21 -18.38
CA SER A 476 52.26 -2.95 -18.73
C SER A 476 51.49 -2.41 -17.53
N ASP A 477 51.35 -1.10 -17.51
CA ASP A 477 50.62 -0.35 -16.50
C ASP A 477 50.09 0.94 -17.16
N ASN A 478 49.01 1.51 -16.62
CA ASN A 478 48.40 2.75 -17.11
C ASN A 478 49.31 3.99 -16.90
N THR A 479 50.15 4.00 -15.86
CA THR A 479 51.17 5.04 -15.63
C THR A 479 52.59 4.59 -15.96
N GLY A 480 52.76 3.30 -16.19
CA GLY A 480 53.99 2.68 -16.66
C GLY A 480 54.80 2.06 -15.53
N VAL A 481 55.55 1.02 -15.87
CA VAL A 481 56.38 0.32 -14.90
C VAL A 481 57.62 1.15 -14.59
N GLN A 482 57.82 1.50 -13.32
CA GLN A 482 58.99 2.25 -12.87
C GLN A 482 60.16 1.30 -12.55
N PHE A 483 59.89 0.16 -11.92
CA PHE A 483 60.89 -0.82 -11.54
C PHE A 483 60.40 -2.26 -11.67
N TYR A 484 61.33 -3.19 -11.93
CA TYR A 484 61.14 -4.60 -11.65
C TYR A 484 61.91 -4.98 -10.39
N LEU A 485 61.19 -5.41 -9.35
CA LEU A 485 61.76 -5.95 -8.12
C LEU A 485 62.05 -7.44 -8.32
N ILE A 486 63.30 -7.84 -8.13
CA ILE A 486 63.77 -9.21 -8.29
C ILE A 486 63.92 -9.83 -6.91
N TYR A 487 63.20 -10.93 -6.68
CA TYR A 487 63.25 -11.73 -5.48
C TYR A 487 64.07 -13.00 -5.73
N ARG A 488 64.91 -13.38 -4.77
CA ARG A 488 65.71 -14.60 -4.80
C ARG A 488 65.40 -15.42 -3.55
N ASN A 489 64.94 -16.65 -3.75
CA ASN A 489 64.48 -17.56 -2.68
C ASN A 489 63.39 -16.94 -1.78
N GLY A 490 62.52 -16.12 -2.36
CA GLY A 490 61.44 -15.43 -1.65
C GLY A 490 61.83 -14.12 -0.97
N GLU A 491 63.13 -13.78 -0.93
CA GLU A 491 63.62 -12.54 -0.31
C GLU A 491 63.92 -11.46 -1.38
N PRO A 492 63.68 -10.17 -1.09
CA PRO A 492 64.08 -9.08 -1.98
C PRO A 492 65.60 -9.14 -2.24
N TYR A 493 65.99 -9.23 -3.51
CA TYR A 493 67.40 -9.32 -3.88
C TYR A 493 67.92 -8.01 -4.49
N THR A 494 67.26 -7.53 -5.54
CA THR A 494 67.65 -6.29 -6.23
C THR A 494 66.47 -5.75 -7.04
N HIS A 495 66.69 -4.66 -7.77
CA HIS A 495 65.74 -4.15 -8.75
C HIS A 495 66.45 -3.66 -10.01
N VAL A 496 65.71 -3.57 -11.10
CA VAL A 496 66.12 -2.89 -12.34
C VAL A 496 65.07 -1.86 -12.73
N SER A 497 65.47 -0.90 -13.56
CA SER A 497 64.55 0.09 -14.15
C SER A 497 63.47 -0.59 -15.00
N GLY A 498 62.27 -0.02 -15.08
CA GLY A 498 61.12 -0.62 -15.76
C GLY A 498 61.26 -0.79 -17.28
N ASP A 499 62.26 -0.15 -17.90
CA ASP A 499 62.65 -0.35 -19.30
C ASP A 499 63.61 -1.54 -19.51
N ILE A 500 64.08 -2.16 -18.42
CA ILE A 500 64.99 -3.32 -18.46
C ILE A 500 64.20 -4.61 -18.28
N THR A 501 64.36 -5.55 -19.22
CA THR A 501 63.69 -6.88 -19.21
C THR A 501 64.67 -8.05 -19.06
N SER A 502 65.90 -7.75 -18.60
CA SER A 502 66.93 -8.75 -18.35
C SER A 502 67.82 -8.37 -17.18
N PHE A 503 68.26 -9.35 -16.40
CA PHE A 503 69.18 -9.14 -15.28
C PHE A 503 70.18 -10.30 -15.19
N VAL A 504 71.45 -10.00 -14.94
CA VAL A 504 72.50 -11.01 -14.76
C VAL A 504 72.82 -11.14 -13.26
N ASP A 505 72.58 -12.33 -12.68
CA ASP A 505 73.05 -12.67 -11.33
C ASP A 505 74.47 -13.23 -11.45
N GLU A 506 75.47 -12.37 -11.30
CA GLU A 506 76.88 -12.76 -11.31
C GLU A 506 77.28 -13.34 -9.94
N TRP A 507 77.81 -14.57 -9.94
CA TRP A 507 78.26 -15.31 -8.76
C TRP A 507 77.15 -15.67 -7.75
N PRO A 508 76.07 -16.33 -8.20
CA PRO A 508 75.00 -16.75 -7.30
C PRO A 508 75.50 -17.82 -6.32
N PRO A 509 74.90 -17.91 -5.11
CA PRO A 509 75.23 -18.95 -4.16
C PRO A 509 75.02 -20.35 -4.75
N GLN A 510 75.88 -21.30 -4.37
CA GLN A 510 75.80 -22.70 -4.82
C GLN A 510 74.47 -23.34 -4.38
N GLY A 511 73.80 -24.01 -5.30
CA GLY A 511 72.56 -24.74 -5.03
C GLY A 511 71.44 -24.37 -6.00
N THR A 512 70.23 -24.86 -5.71
CA THR A 512 69.03 -24.51 -6.47
C THR A 512 68.49 -23.17 -5.99
N LEU A 513 68.29 -22.22 -6.90
CA LEU A 513 67.76 -20.91 -6.61
C LEU A 513 66.41 -20.71 -7.29
N SER A 514 65.50 -20.04 -6.59
CA SER A 514 64.20 -19.63 -7.11
C SER A 514 64.19 -18.12 -7.32
N TYR A 515 63.76 -17.66 -8.49
CA TYR A 515 63.60 -16.25 -8.80
C TYR A 515 62.16 -15.91 -9.14
N GLN A 516 61.71 -14.76 -8.65
CA GLN A 516 60.42 -14.14 -9.00
C GLN A 516 60.62 -12.66 -9.26
N ILE A 517 59.76 -12.09 -10.10
CA ILE A 517 59.79 -10.67 -10.44
C ILE A 517 58.43 -10.05 -10.14
N VAL A 518 58.45 -8.88 -9.50
CA VAL A 518 57.29 -8.03 -9.25
C VAL A 518 57.50 -6.72 -10.00
N ALA A 519 56.54 -6.33 -10.84
CA ALA A 519 56.54 -5.01 -11.46
C ALA A 519 55.98 -3.99 -10.48
N LYS A 520 56.57 -2.79 -10.45
CA LYS A 520 56.16 -1.69 -9.60
C LYS A 520 56.10 -0.39 -10.40
N ASP A 521 55.01 0.34 -10.30
CA ASP A 521 54.82 1.64 -10.96
C ASP A 521 55.47 2.79 -10.16
N ALA A 522 55.25 4.02 -10.62
CA ALA A 522 55.71 5.24 -9.95
C ALA A 522 54.90 5.62 -8.70
N TYR A 523 53.74 4.98 -8.49
CA TYR A 523 52.78 5.24 -7.41
C TYR A 523 52.78 4.15 -6.33
N HIS A 524 53.76 3.25 -6.40
CA HIS A 524 53.98 2.13 -5.49
C HIS A 524 52.97 0.99 -5.57
N ASN A 525 52.11 0.96 -6.58
CA ASN A 525 51.29 -0.21 -6.85
C ASN A 525 52.19 -1.33 -7.39
N MET A 526 51.96 -2.55 -6.91
CA MET A 526 52.80 -3.71 -7.19
C MET A 526 51.98 -4.80 -7.85
N SER A 527 52.51 -5.37 -8.93
CA SER A 527 51.93 -6.57 -9.52
C SER A 527 51.95 -7.73 -8.52
N ILE A 528 51.10 -8.73 -8.75
CA ILE A 528 51.36 -10.04 -8.16
C ILE A 528 52.74 -10.56 -8.66
N PRO A 529 53.49 -11.34 -7.85
CA PRO A 529 54.76 -11.90 -8.29
C PRO A 529 54.61 -12.81 -9.50
N SER A 530 55.61 -12.84 -10.38
CA SER A 530 55.70 -13.80 -11.48
C SER A 530 55.66 -15.25 -10.96
N GLU A 531 55.35 -16.17 -11.88
CA GLU A 531 55.72 -17.58 -11.69
C GLU A 531 57.22 -17.69 -11.42
N ALA A 532 57.57 -18.58 -10.50
CA ALA A 532 58.95 -18.75 -10.08
C ALA A 532 59.75 -19.52 -11.14
N VAL A 533 60.94 -19.03 -11.47
CA VAL A 533 61.90 -19.78 -12.28
C VAL A 533 62.98 -20.38 -11.41
N ILE A 534 63.30 -21.65 -11.67
CA ILE A 534 64.36 -22.37 -10.96
C ILE A 534 65.65 -22.30 -11.78
N ALA A 535 66.71 -21.79 -11.18
CA ALA A 535 68.07 -21.83 -11.73
C ALA A 535 68.91 -22.86 -10.95
N ARG A 536 69.77 -23.61 -11.67
CA ARG A 536 70.60 -24.69 -11.12
C ARG A 536 71.99 -24.71 -11.73
#